data_AF-A0A4Z0K6E3-F1
#
_entry.id   AF-A0A4Z0K6E3-F1
#
_cell.length_a   1.000
_cell.length_b   1.000
_cell.length_c   1.000
_cell.angle_alpha   90.00
_cell.angle_beta   90.00
_cell.angle_gamma   90.00
#
_symmetry.space_group_name_H-M   'P 1'
#
loop_
_entity.id
_entity.type
_entity.pdbx_description
1 polymer ?
#
loop_
_entity_poly.entity_id
_entity_poly.type
_entity_poly.pdbx_seq_one_letter_code
_entity_poly.pdbx_strand_id
1 'polypeptide(L)'
;MRVTKAEREAVRRRARRLGVKPSKWVRTVILDALDSRRDGLGHLEVAAASTPSPELGQAVEQVRRIGINLNQAVRRGGALDDALLREVMESMDAVRAQLGDRTAL
;
A
#
# COMPACT_ATOMS: atom_id res chain seq x y z
N MET A 1 8.87 29.17 -18.09
CA MET A 1 8.71 28.20 -19.19
C MET A 1 7.26 28.19 -19.65
N ARG A 2 7.00 28.42 -20.94
CA ARG A 2 5.66 28.18 -21.51
C ARG A 2 5.61 26.71 -21.93
N VAL A 3 4.59 26.00 -21.46
CA VAL A 3 4.32 24.60 -21.80
C VAL A 3 2.94 24.53 -22.42
N THR A 4 2.81 23.73 -23.47
CA THR A 4 1.55 23.41 -24.13
C THR A 4 0.58 22.73 -23.17
N LYS A 5 -0.70 22.73 -23.52
CA LYS A 5 -1.73 21.98 -22.78
C LYS A 5 -1.40 20.47 -22.76
N ALA A 6 -0.88 19.93 -23.86
CA ALA A 6 -0.51 18.52 -23.98
C ALA A 6 0.62 18.13 -23.01
N GLU A 7 1.67 18.96 -22.92
CA GLU A 7 2.78 18.74 -21.97
C GLU A 7 2.29 18.83 -20.53
N ARG A 8 1.42 19.81 -20.21
CA ARG A 8 0.83 19.91 -18.87
C ARG A 8 0.03 18.66 -18.49
N GLU A 9 -0.72 18.09 -19.42
CA GLU A 9 -1.45 16.84 -19.18
C GLU A 9 -0.51 15.63 -19.05
N ALA A 10 0.57 15.57 -19.82
CA ALA A 10 1.58 14.53 -19.68
C ALA A 10 2.23 14.55 -18.27
N VAL A 11 2.58 15.75 -17.78
CA VAL A 11 3.09 15.95 -16.42
C VAL A 11 2.09 15.47 -15.38
N ARG A 12 0.81 15.87 -15.51
CA ARG A 12 -0.26 15.44 -14.60
C ARG A 12 -0.41 13.93 -14.55
N ARG A 13 -0.41 13.26 -15.71
CA ARG A 13 -0.51 11.79 -15.79
C ARG A 13 0.69 11.12 -15.13
N ARG A 14 1.92 11.61 -15.39
CA ARG A 14 3.13 11.00 -14.82
C ARG A 14 3.19 11.18 -13.30
N ALA A 15 2.88 12.37 -12.80
CA ALA A 15 2.85 12.65 -11.37
C ALA A 15 1.78 11.82 -10.64
N ARG A 16 0.60 11.65 -11.26
CA ARG A 16 -0.48 10.81 -10.72
C ARG A 16 -0.07 9.35 -10.59
N ARG A 17 0.59 8.77 -11.61
CA ARG A 17 1.11 7.39 -11.54
C ARG A 17 2.11 7.18 -10.40
N LEU A 18 2.83 8.23 -10.01
CA LEU A 18 3.81 8.20 -8.94
C LEU A 18 3.24 8.65 -7.58
N GLY A 19 1.93 8.93 -7.49
CA GLY A 19 1.31 9.40 -6.26
C GLY A 19 1.80 10.76 -5.75
N VAL A 20 2.37 11.62 -6.60
CA VAL A 20 2.95 12.91 -6.21
C VAL A 20 2.29 14.10 -6.90
N LYS A 21 2.50 15.30 -6.33
CA LYS A 21 2.08 16.56 -6.96
C LYS A 21 2.87 16.80 -8.28
N PRO A 22 2.22 17.32 -9.33
CA PRO A 22 2.87 17.70 -10.59
C PRO A 22 4.14 18.55 -10.42
N SER A 23 4.12 19.52 -9.50
CA SER A 23 5.28 20.38 -9.20
C SER A 23 6.45 19.61 -8.59
N LYS A 24 6.19 18.64 -7.70
CA LYS A 24 7.21 17.76 -7.13
C LYS A 24 7.86 16.91 -8.22
N TRP A 25 7.06 16.35 -9.13
CA TRP A 25 7.56 15.58 -10.25
C TRP A 25 8.47 16.43 -11.15
N VAL A 26 8.00 17.61 -11.60
CA VAL A 26 8.80 18.51 -12.46
C VAL A 26 10.10 18.93 -11.78
N ARG A 27 10.05 19.33 -10.50
CA ARG A 27 11.26 19.70 -9.75
C ARG A 27 12.25 18.54 -9.70
N THR A 28 11.76 17.31 -9.51
CA THR A 28 12.61 16.12 -9.43
C THR A 28 13.29 15.85 -10.76
N VAL A 29 12.55 15.87 -11.87
CA VAL A 29 13.10 15.72 -13.23
C VAL A 29 14.19 16.74 -13.52
N ILE A 30 13.95 18.01 -13.19
CA ILE A 30 14.93 19.08 -13.42
C ILE A 30 16.19 18.84 -12.60
N LEU A 31 16.05 18.51 -11.31
CA LEU A 31 17.20 18.28 -10.44
C LEU A 31 18.02 17.05 -10.86
N ASP A 32 17.38 15.98 -11.33
CA ASP A 32 18.07 14.79 -11.84
C ASP A 32 18.78 15.08 -13.17
N ALA A 33 18.19 15.93 -14.02
CA ALA A 33 18.84 16.38 -15.25
C ALA A 33 20.05 17.30 -14.99
N LEU A 34 20.06 18.01 -13.85
CA LEU A 34 21.15 18.92 -13.46
C LEU A 34 22.30 18.21 -12.72
N ASP A 35 22.02 17.12 -12.00
CA ASP A 35 23.02 16.33 -11.29
C ASP A 35 22.83 14.84 -11.59
N SER A 36 23.69 14.28 -12.45
CA SER A 36 23.66 12.87 -12.85
C SER A 36 23.87 11.88 -11.70
N ARG A 37 24.36 12.33 -10.54
CA ARG A 37 24.50 11.49 -9.33
C ARG A 37 23.17 11.34 -8.59
N ARG A 38 22.14 12.11 -8.95
CA ARG A 38 20.84 12.13 -8.29
C ARG A 38 19.88 11.16 -8.98
N ASP A 39 19.26 10.29 -8.21
CA ASP A 39 18.22 9.37 -8.66
C ASP A 39 16.87 9.67 -8.00
N GLY A 40 16.43 10.93 -8.10
CA GLY A 40 15.17 11.35 -7.51
C GLY A 40 13.96 10.65 -8.13
N LEU A 41 13.96 10.44 -9.44
CA LEU A 41 12.92 9.71 -10.15
C LEU A 41 12.87 8.23 -9.77
N GLY A 42 14.02 7.54 -9.67
CA GLY A 42 14.05 6.15 -9.22
C GLY A 42 13.49 6.01 -7.80
N HIS A 43 13.83 6.93 -6.89
CA HIS A 43 13.23 6.95 -5.55
C HIS A 43 11.71 7.16 -5.56
N LEU A 44 11.19 8.02 -6.45
CA LEU A 44 9.74 8.19 -6.59
C LEU A 44 9.06 6.93 -7.15
N GLU A 45 9.73 6.20 -8.04
CA GLU A 45 9.22 4.94 -8.60
C GLU A 45 9.18 3.82 -7.56
N VAL A 46 10.25 3.67 -6.77
CA VAL A 46 10.29 2.73 -5.63
C VAL A 46 9.20 3.06 -4.60
N ALA A 47 9.03 4.34 -4.28
CA ALA A 47 7.99 4.79 -3.34
C ALA A 47 6.58 4.52 -3.88
N ALA A 48 6.36 4.75 -5.18
CA ALA A 48 5.08 4.47 -5.82
C ALA A 48 4.77 2.96 -5.84
N ALA A 49 5.76 2.11 -6.12
CA ALA A 49 5.63 0.66 -6.07
C ALA A 49 5.37 0.14 -4.65
N SER A 50 5.89 0.83 -3.63
CA SER A 50 5.72 0.47 -2.22
C SER A 50 4.41 0.99 -1.62
N THR A 51 3.68 1.87 -2.32
CA THR A 51 2.41 2.41 -1.82
C THR A 51 1.36 1.29 -1.82
N PRO A 52 0.85 0.86 -0.65
CA PRO A 52 -0.17 -0.17 -0.60
C PRO A 52 -1.43 0.29 -1.34
N SER A 53 -2.04 -0.60 -2.12
CA SER A 53 -3.36 -0.32 -2.71
C SER A 53 -4.36 0.02 -1.59
N PRO A 54 -5.17 1.09 -1.73
CA PRO A 54 -6.21 1.40 -0.76
C PRO A 54 -7.17 0.23 -0.51
N GLU A 55 -7.48 -0.53 -1.56
CA GLU A 55 -8.30 -1.74 -1.51
C GLU A 55 -7.61 -2.84 -0.70
N LEU A 56 -6.29 -3.03 -0.91
CA LEU A 56 -5.48 -3.95 -0.11
C LEU A 56 -5.45 -3.53 1.37
N GLY A 57 -5.30 -2.23 1.65
CA GLY A 57 -5.33 -1.69 3.00
C GLY A 57 -6.67 -1.94 3.71
N GLN A 58 -7.79 -1.80 2.98
CA GLN A 58 -9.11 -2.13 3.51
C GLN A 58 -9.25 -3.63 3.79
N ALA A 59 -8.80 -4.49 2.87
CA ALA A 59 -8.84 -5.94 3.07
C ALA A 59 -8.04 -6.36 4.30
N VAL A 60 -6.83 -5.81 4.49
CA VAL A 60 -5.99 -6.05 5.67
C VAL A 60 -6.72 -5.64 6.96
N GLU A 61 -7.36 -4.47 6.99
CA GLU A 61 -8.07 -4.02 8.20
C GLU A 61 -9.30 -4.89 8.51
N GLN A 62 -10.02 -5.38 7.49
CA GLN A 62 -11.13 -6.32 7.72
C GLN A 62 -10.63 -7.62 8.35
N VAL A 63 -9.54 -8.20 7.84
CA VAL A 63 -8.92 -9.40 8.41
C VAL A 63 -8.48 -9.16 9.86
N ARG A 64 -7.89 -7.98 10.15
CA ARG A 64 -7.52 -7.60 11.52
C ARG A 64 -8.72 -7.56 12.45
N ARG A 65 -9.83 -6.93 12.03
CA ARG A 65 -11.07 -6.85 12.83
C ARG A 65 -11.70 -8.21 13.09
N ILE A 66 -11.70 -9.10 12.10
CA ILE A 66 -12.19 -10.47 12.25
C ILE A 66 -11.38 -11.21 13.33
N GLY A 67 -10.05 -11.13 13.28
CA GLY A 67 -9.18 -11.77 14.26
C GLY A 67 -9.38 -11.23 15.69
N ILE A 68 -9.57 -9.91 15.83
CA ILE A 68 -9.89 -9.30 17.14
C ILE A 68 -11.22 -9.82 17.68
N ASN A 69 -12.27 -9.86 16.86
CA ASN A 69 -13.59 -10.33 17.27
C ASN A 69 -13.56 -11.80 17.68
N LEU A 70 -12.84 -12.65 16.93
CA LEU A 70 -12.65 -14.05 17.25
C LEU A 70 -11.94 -14.24 18.60
N ASN A 71 -10.83 -13.53 18.80
CA ASN A 71 -10.09 -13.57 20.07
C ASN A 71 -10.96 -13.10 21.25
N GLN A 72 -11.81 -12.08 21.05
CA GLN A 72 -12.77 -11.65 22.07
C GLN A 72 -13.84 -12.71 22.36
N ALA A 73 -14.36 -13.40 21.35
CA ALA A 73 -15.35 -14.46 21.53
C ALA A 73 -14.79 -15.65 22.34
N VAL A 74 -13.57 -16.08 22.02
CA VAL A 74 -12.84 -17.13 22.77
C VAL A 74 -12.64 -16.71 24.23
N ARG A 75 -12.14 -15.49 24.47
CA ARG A 75 -11.90 -15.00 25.84
C ARG A 75 -13.17 -14.88 26.69
N ARG A 76 -14.33 -14.65 26.07
CA ARG A 76 -15.62 -14.58 26.75
C ARG A 76 -16.23 -15.95 27.06
N GLY A 77 -15.53 -17.05 26.74
CA GLY A 77 -16.02 -18.41 26.97
C GLY A 77 -17.14 -18.80 26.01
N GLY A 78 -17.17 -18.23 24.79
CA GLY A 78 -18.07 -18.71 23.75
C GLY A 78 -17.79 -20.18 23.45
N ALA A 79 -18.84 -20.99 23.34
CA ALA A 79 -18.74 -22.40 22.96
C ALA A 79 -18.32 -22.50 21.48
N LEU A 80 -17.03 -22.35 21.24
CA LEU A 80 -16.38 -22.57 19.95
C LEU A 80 -15.70 -23.92 20.03
N ASP A 81 -15.94 -24.78 19.04
CA ASP A 81 -15.19 -26.02 18.88
C ASP A 81 -13.71 -25.68 18.63
N ASP A 82 -12.82 -26.27 19.41
CA ASP A 82 -11.37 -26.03 19.34
C ASP A 82 -10.78 -26.45 17.99
N ALA A 83 -11.36 -27.48 17.35
CA ALA A 83 -10.95 -27.90 16.01
C ALA A 83 -11.32 -26.84 14.97
N LEU A 84 -12.57 -26.37 14.98
CA LEU A 84 -13.03 -25.29 14.12
C LEU A 84 -12.23 -23.98 14.34
N LEU A 85 -11.91 -23.65 15.60
CA LEU A 85 -11.09 -22.47 15.91
C LEU A 85 -9.71 -22.55 15.26
N ARG A 86 -9.07 -23.73 15.30
CA ARG A 86 -7.76 -23.96 14.70
C ARG A 86 -7.80 -23.82 13.17
N GLU A 87 -8.82 -24.38 12.52
CA GLU A 87 -9.00 -24.24 11.06
C GLU A 87 -9.19 -22.77 10.64
N VAL A 88 -9.95 -22.00 11.42
CA VAL A 88 -10.13 -20.57 11.15
C VAL A 88 -8.82 -19.80 11.31
N MET A 89 -8.01 -20.13 12.34
CA MET A 89 -6.69 -19.50 12.53
C MET A 89 -5.74 -19.81 11.37
N GLU A 90 -5.67 -21.06 10.92
CA GLU A 90 -4.84 -21.45 9.78
C GLU A 90 -5.27 -20.75 8.49
N SER A 91 -6.58 -20.66 8.24
CA SER A 91 -7.13 -19.92 7.10
C SER A 91 -6.79 -18.43 7.16
N MET A 92 -6.86 -17.81 8.35
CA MET A 92 -6.46 -16.42 8.54
C MET A 92 -4.96 -16.21 8.30
N ASP A 93 -4.11 -17.13 8.73
CA ASP A 93 -2.66 -17.04 8.50
C ASP A 93 -2.32 -17.24 7.02
N ALA A 94 -3.05 -18.12 6.31
CA ALA A 94 -2.95 -18.26 4.87
C ALA A 94 -3.38 -16.97 4.13
N VAL A 95 -4.46 -16.33 4.58
CA VAL A 95 -4.91 -15.04 4.02
C VAL A 95 -3.87 -13.94 4.30
N ARG A 96 -3.29 -13.87 5.50
CA ARG A 96 -2.21 -12.93 5.82
C ARG A 96 -0.97 -13.16 4.96
N ALA A 97 -0.57 -14.41 4.76
CA ALA A 97 0.56 -14.76 3.89
C ALA A 97 0.32 -14.31 2.44
N GLN A 98 -0.91 -14.47 1.92
CA GLN A 98 -1.28 -14.00 0.59
C GLN A 98 -1.32 -12.47 0.46
N LEU A 99 -1.70 -11.77 1.54
CA LEU A 99 -1.69 -10.29 1.59
C LEU A 99 -0.27 -9.71 1.78
N GLY A 100 0.72 -10.57 2.03
CA GLY A 100 2.07 -10.21 2.41
C GLY A 100 2.16 -9.91 3.90
N ASP A 101 3.31 -10.25 4.51
CA ASP A 101 3.63 -10.16 5.94
C ASP A 101 3.74 -8.70 6.46
N ARG A 102 2.76 -7.87 6.11
CA ARG A 102 2.62 -6.45 6.47
C ARG A 102 1.48 -6.23 7.46
N THR A 103 0.80 -7.30 7.86
CA THR A 103 -0.29 -7.26 8.85
C THR A 103 0.21 -7.37 10.28
N ALA A 104 1.51 -7.64 10.48
CA ALA A 104 2.18 -7.58 11.77
C ALA A 104 2.62 -6.13 12.05
N LEU A 105 1.71 -5.31 12.55
CA LEU A 105 1.98 -4.02 13.20
C LEU A 105 1.24 -3.98 14.54
#